data_AF-A0A318KBC3-F1
#
_entry.id   AF-A0A318KBC3-F1
#
_cell.length_a   1.000
_cell.length_b   1.000
_cell.length_c   1.000
_cell.angle_alpha   90.00
_cell.angle_beta   90.00
_cell.angle_gamma   90.00
#
_symmetry.space_group_name_H-M   'P 1'
#
loop_
_entity.id
_entity.type
_entity.pdbx_description
1 polymer ?
#
loop_
_entity_poly.entity_id
_entity_poly.type
_entity_poly.pdbx_seq_one_letter_code
_entity_poly.pdbx_strand_id
1 'polypeptide(L)'
;MRDIASTGWRVHARVTVLAPAETVIARINPAVGVVEAIDADSCALLTGADALETIAIYLSMLMMDFRVDSPPELVDHIRTLARRYTEALPPDEV
;
A
#
# COMPACT_ATOMS: atom_id res chain seq x y z
N MET A 1 11.64 -6.72 -25.63
CA MET A 1 12.32 -7.16 -24.40
C MET A 1 12.72 -5.91 -23.64
N ARG A 2 11.86 -5.40 -22.75
CA ARG A 2 12.10 -4.19 -21.95
C ARG A 2 12.55 -4.66 -20.57
N ASP A 3 13.84 -4.97 -20.49
CA ASP A 3 14.57 -5.11 -19.24
C ASP A 3 14.71 -3.73 -18.56
N ILE A 4 14.91 -3.74 -17.24
CA ILE A 4 15.25 -2.60 -16.35
C ILE A 4 14.05 -1.90 -15.65
N ALA A 5 13.08 -2.67 -15.14
CA ALA A 5 12.26 -2.22 -13.98
C ALA A 5 11.99 -3.35 -12.98
N SER A 6 12.86 -4.37 -12.95
CA SER A 6 13.07 -5.19 -11.75
C SER A 6 13.93 -4.37 -10.80
N THR A 7 13.37 -3.34 -10.21
CA THR A 7 13.98 -2.67 -9.06
C THR A 7 14.40 -3.75 -8.06
N GLY A 8 15.64 -3.73 -7.59
CA GLY A 8 16.26 -4.78 -6.75
C GLY A 8 15.67 -4.90 -5.34
N TRP A 9 14.38 -4.64 -5.20
CA TRP A 9 13.63 -4.70 -3.95
C TRP A 9 13.44 -6.15 -3.51
N ARG A 10 13.70 -6.37 -2.23
CA ARG A 10 13.54 -7.68 -1.61
C ARG A 10 12.09 -8.09 -1.47
N VAL A 11 11.19 -7.12 -1.31
CA VAL A 11 9.78 -7.34 -1.05
C VAL A 11 8.96 -6.60 -2.09
N HIS A 12 7.96 -7.31 -2.64
CA HIS A 12 6.97 -6.76 -3.55
C HIS A 12 5.59 -6.96 -2.96
N ALA A 13 4.72 -5.98 -3.12
CA ALA A 13 3.35 -6.01 -2.66
C ALA A 13 2.40 -5.60 -3.78
N ARG A 14 1.23 -6.24 -3.78
CA ARG A 14 0.08 -5.84 -4.57
C ARG A 14 -1.04 -5.46 -3.61
N VAL A 15 -1.57 -4.27 -3.79
CA VAL A 15 -2.70 -3.78 -3.01
C VAL A 15 -3.76 -3.22 -3.93
N THR A 16 -5.01 -3.34 -3.53
CA THR A 16 -6.13 -2.67 -4.18
C THR A 16 -6.44 -1.40 -3.41
N VAL A 17 -6.25 -0.24 -4.02
CA VAL A 17 -6.64 1.06 -3.45
C VAL A 17 -8.07 1.36 -3.86
N LEU A 18 -8.91 1.76 -2.91
CA LEU A 18 -10.31 2.10 -3.12
C LEU A 18 -10.44 3.57 -3.54
N ALA A 19 -9.72 3.92 -4.61
CA ALA A 19 -9.78 5.22 -5.25
C ALA A 19 -9.51 5.10 -6.76
N PRO A 20 -9.97 6.06 -7.58
CA PRO A 20 -9.67 6.10 -9.01
C PRO A 20 -8.15 6.15 -9.27
N ALA A 21 -7.69 5.47 -10.32
CA ALA A 21 -6.28 5.39 -10.68
C ALA A 21 -5.60 6.76 -10.81
N GLU A 22 -6.27 7.75 -11.43
CA GLU A 22 -5.75 9.11 -11.59
C GLU A 22 -5.45 9.79 -10.24
N THR A 23 -6.33 9.59 -9.26
CA THR A 23 -6.17 10.14 -7.90
C THR A 23 -4.98 9.52 -7.18
N VAL A 24 -4.78 8.21 -7.35
CA VAL A 24 -3.64 7.49 -6.75
C VAL A 24 -2.34 7.91 -7.44
N ILE A 25 -2.31 7.97 -8.77
CA ILE A 25 -1.15 8.39 -9.57
C ILE A 25 -0.70 9.81 -9.19
N ALA A 26 -1.65 10.73 -8.95
CA ALA A 26 -1.32 12.09 -8.51
C ALA A 26 -0.64 12.16 -7.12
N ARG A 27 -0.75 11.09 -6.31
CA ARG A 27 -0.16 11.01 -4.96
C ARG A 27 1.08 10.15 -4.88
N ILE A 28 1.25 9.17 -5.76
CA ILE A 28 2.42 8.30 -5.76
C ILE A 28 3.56 8.92 -6.56
N ASN A 29 4.79 8.69 -6.10
CA ASN A 29 5.96 8.90 -6.94
C ASN A 29 6.06 7.72 -7.93
N PRO A 30 6.16 7.94 -9.26
CA PRO A 30 6.30 6.85 -10.23
C PRO A 30 7.49 5.92 -9.95
N ALA A 31 8.49 6.37 -9.20
CA ALA A 31 9.63 5.55 -8.79
C ALA A 31 9.31 4.50 -7.71
N VAL A 32 8.16 4.59 -7.01
CA VAL A 32 7.81 3.69 -5.89
C VAL A 32 6.78 2.62 -6.25
N GLY A 33 6.16 2.69 -7.42
CA GLY A 33 5.18 1.69 -7.84
C GLY A 33 4.45 2.01 -9.14
N VAL A 34 3.70 1.03 -9.62
CA VAL A 34 2.87 1.09 -10.82
C VAL A 34 1.41 0.98 -10.41
N VAL A 35 0.56 1.83 -10.98
CA VAL A 35 -0.89 1.81 -10.75
C VAL A 35 -1.58 1.31 -12.01
N GLU A 36 -2.48 0.34 -11.83
CA GLU A 36 -3.31 -0.24 -12.88
C GLU A 36 -4.78 -0.04 -12.51
N ALA A 37 -5.56 0.61 -13.37
CA ALA A 37 -7.00 0.80 -13.14
C ALA A 37 -7.71 -0.57 -13.14
N ILE A 38 -8.57 -0.80 -12.14
CA ILE A 38 -9.47 -1.97 -12.09
C ILE A 38 -10.85 -1.55 -12.59
N ASP A 39 -11.39 -0.47 -12.01
CA ASP A 39 -12.66 0.16 -12.39
C ASP A 39 -12.62 1.68 -12.13
N ALA A 40 -13.79 2.33 -12.15
CA ALA A 40 -13.90 3.78 -11.98
C ALA A 40 -13.47 4.26 -10.59
N ASP A 41 -13.59 3.41 -9.56
CA ASP A 41 -13.44 3.78 -8.15
C ASP A 41 -12.33 2.99 -7.45
N SER A 42 -11.62 2.11 -8.16
CA SER A 42 -10.53 1.31 -7.61
C SER A 42 -9.42 1.02 -8.61
N CYS A 43 -8.22 0.84 -8.06
CA CYS A 43 -7.04 0.49 -8.84
C CYS A 43 -6.10 -0.45 -8.07
N ALA A 44 -5.37 -1.28 -8.79
CA ALA A 44 -4.27 -2.06 -8.23
C ALA A 44 -3.00 -1.19 -8.18
N LEU A 45 -2.32 -1.20 -7.05
CA LEU A 45 -0.99 -0.63 -6.87
C LEU A 45 0.01 -1.77 -6.66
N LEU A 46 0.95 -1.90 -7.59
CA LEU A 46 2.10 -2.77 -7.47
C LEU A 46 3.27 -1.93 -6.97
N THR A 47 3.81 -2.27 -5.80
CA THR A 47 4.90 -1.54 -5.16
C THR A 47 5.93 -2.51 -4.58
N GLY A 48 7.12 -2.03 -4.26
CA GLY A 48 8.14 -2.83 -3.60
C GLY A 48 9.09 -1.96 -2.79
N ALA A 49 9.77 -2.60 -1.85
CA ALA A 49 10.80 -1.97 -1.03
C ALA A 49 11.77 -3.03 -0.48
N ASP A 50 12.78 -2.58 0.27
CA ASP A 50 13.73 -3.48 0.93
C ASP A 50 13.13 -4.20 2.16
N ALA A 51 12.01 -3.71 2.69
CA ALA A 51 11.36 -4.23 3.89
C ALA A 51 9.83 -3.98 3.87
N LEU A 52 9.06 -4.80 4.60
CA LEU A 52 7.59 -4.70 4.71
C LEU A 52 7.15 -3.40 5.39
N GLU A 53 7.92 -2.95 6.37
CA GLU A 53 7.73 -1.71 7.13
C GLU A 53 7.67 -0.51 6.19
N THR A 54 8.60 -0.45 5.24
CA THR A 54 8.68 0.65 4.27
C THR A 54 7.44 0.69 3.37
N ILE A 55 6.99 -0.48 2.91
CA ILE A 55 5.74 -0.58 2.13
C ILE A 55 4.56 -0.09 2.96
N ALA A 56 4.42 -0.57 4.20
CA ALA A 56 3.31 -0.18 5.08
C ALA A 56 3.28 1.32 5.37
N ILE A 57 4.44 1.96 5.56
CA ILE A 57 4.54 3.42 5.74
C ILE A 57 4.07 4.15 4.48
N TYR A 58 4.53 3.75 3.29
CA TYR A 58 4.12 4.40 2.05
C TYR A 58 2.63 4.25 1.78
N LEU A 59 2.05 3.07 2.05
CA LEU A 59 0.61 2.85 1.96
C LEU A 59 -0.16 3.75 2.92
N SER A 60 0.35 3.93 4.15
CA SER A 60 -0.27 4.81 5.14
C SER A 60 -0.24 6.28 4.70
N MET A 61 0.84 6.72 4.04
CA MET A 61 0.97 8.07 3.50
C MET A 61 0.00 8.38 2.35
N LEU A 62 -0.59 7.37 1.70
CA LEU A 62 -1.61 7.59 0.67
C LEU A 62 -2.87 8.25 1.24
N MET A 63 -3.17 8.04 2.53
CA MET A 63 -4.39 8.52 3.19
C MET A 63 -5.66 8.09 2.45
N MET A 64 -5.67 6.86 1.94
CA MET A 64 -6.79 6.24 1.23
C MET A 64 -7.06 4.86 1.80
N ASP A 65 -8.29 4.39 1.65
CA ASP A 65 -8.63 3.01 1.97
C ASP A 65 -7.98 2.06 0.97
N PHE A 66 -7.37 0.99 1.46
CA PHE A 66 -6.74 -0.03 0.64
C PHE A 66 -6.93 -1.43 1.21
N ARG A 67 -6.77 -2.43 0.36
CA ARG A 67 -6.78 -3.85 0.71
C ARG A 67 -5.46 -4.46 0.27
N VAL A 68 -4.83 -5.23 1.15
CA VAL A 68 -3.61 -5.95 0.82
C VAL A 68 -3.98 -7.25 0.12
N ASP A 69 -3.55 -7.42 -1.13
CA ASP A 69 -3.79 -8.66 -1.90
C ASP A 69 -2.62 -9.64 -1.72
N SER A 70 -1.38 -9.10 -1.67
CA SER A 70 -0.16 -9.85 -1.38
C SER A 70 0.98 -8.91 -0.96
N PRO A 71 2.00 -9.41 -0.23
CA PRO A 71 2.16 -10.77 0.29
C PRO A 71 1.41 -10.94 1.64
N PRO A 72 1.10 -12.18 2.07
CA PRO A 72 0.38 -12.41 3.32
C PRO A 72 1.11 -11.84 4.55
N GLU A 73 2.44 -11.79 4.52
CA GLU A 73 3.26 -11.19 5.56
C GLU A 73 2.97 -9.69 5.75
N LEU A 74 2.58 -8.98 4.67
CA LEU A 74 2.15 -7.59 4.76
C LEU A 74 0.80 -7.48 5.47
N VAL A 75 -0.10 -8.44 5.31
CA VAL A 75 -1.39 -8.47 6.04
C VAL A 75 -1.14 -8.54 7.55
N ASP A 76 -0.23 -9.41 7.98
CA ASP A 76 0.13 -9.56 9.40
C ASP A 76 0.82 -8.29 9.94
N HIS A 77 1.65 -7.65 9.12
CA HIS A 77 2.26 -6.37 9.47
C HIS A 77 1.22 -5.26 9.65
N ILE A 78 0.28 -5.11 8.71
CA ILE A 78 -0.82 -4.14 8.80
C ILE A 78 -1.72 -4.44 9.99
N ARG A 79 -2.03 -5.71 10.29
CA ARG A 79 -2.81 -6.08 11.49
C ARG A 79 -2.13 -5.61 12.78
N THR A 80 -0.80 -5.71 12.83
CA THR A 80 -0.02 -5.24 13.98
C THR A 80 -0.09 -3.72 14.12
N LEU A 81 0.05 -2.98 13.01
CA LEU A 81 -0.07 -1.51 13.01
C LEU A 81 -1.48 -1.06 13.37
N ALA A 82 -2.51 -1.69 12.79
CA ALA A 82 -3.91 -1.40 13.10
C ALA A 82 -4.19 -1.55 14.61
N ARG A 83 -3.78 -2.68 15.21
CA ARG A 83 -3.91 -2.90 16.66
C ARG A 83 -3.22 -1.79 17.46
N ARG A 84 -1.98 -1.42 17.11
CA ARG A 84 -1.22 -0.36 17.79
C ARG A 84 -1.92 1.00 17.69
N TYR A 85 -2.48 1.34 16.52
CA TYR A 85 -3.20 2.59 16.34
C TYR A 85 -4.54 2.61 17.08
N THR A 86 -5.26 1.49 17.12
CA THR A 86 -6.47 1.37 17.93
C THR A 86 -6.17 1.51 19.42
N GLU A 87 -5.13 0.85 19.93
CA GLU A 87 -4.72 0.94 21.36
C GLU A 87 -4.15 2.31 21.75
N ALA A 88 -3.74 3.13 20.79
CA ALA A 88 -3.24 4.49 21.04
C ALA A 88 -4.36 5.51 21.28
N LEU A 89 -5.61 5.16 20.97
CA LEU A 89 -6.77 6.00 21.23
C LEU A 89 -7.05 6.05 22.74
N PRO A 90 -7.53 7.19 23.27
CA PRO A 90 -8.05 7.22 24.63
C PRO A 90 -9.22 6.23 24.76
N PRO A 91 -9.48 5.70 25.96
CA PRO A 91 -10.69 4.92 26.19
C PRO A 91 -11.91 5.77 25.82
N ASP A 92 -12.90 5.16 25.15
CA ASP A 92 -14.15 5.83 24.85
C ASP A 92 -14.76 6.35 26.15
N GLU A 93 -14.93 7.67 26.27
CA GLU A 93 -15.67 8.26 27.38
C GLU A 93 -17.13 7.82 27.25
N VAL A 94 -17.55 6.90 28.13
CA VAL A 94 -18.94 6.42 28.27
C VAL A 94 -19.83 7.52 28.86
#